data_AF-A0A353GXF7-F1
#
_entry.id   AF-A0A353GXF7-F1
#
_cell.length_a   1.000
_cell.length_b   1.000
_cell.length_c   1.000
_cell.angle_alpha   90.00
_cell.angle_beta   90.00
_cell.angle_gamma   90.00
#
_symmetry.space_group_name_H-M   'P 1'
#
loop_
_entity.id
_entity.type
_entity.pdbx_description
1 polymer ?
#
loop_
_entity_poly.entity_id
_entity_poly.type
_entity_poly.pdbx_seq_one_letter_code
_entity_poly.pdbx_strand_id
1 'polypeptide(L)'
;MIFDSFGITILYIGIILLFAIHKFVSPVARYKQVLLLLANILVLSYLIPLFTILTTAVVASLCYAAAFYFQRNDFNSSKQKRAWLGLLCCLLILVFWWVLLKYNGPKDYLRSSHLLGTGDINRFISAIGLSYMFFKLIHVLVDTYRGRLKNLDPVTFLNYLFFFPTYISGPIDRYQNFCRWIGGGSRRNQGLLFRAAFFRIFEGVVKKFIFVPLLIGYAKDFGQVHLSNLFLVNMAISLIAYSFYLFFDFSGYSDLAIGVAMLLGFKVPENFKSPYLSRNIAEFWKRWHISLSSVLREYIFLPLVRGISKHFVRVPRLVGTLGGYLTTFLICGLWHGNTLNFVFWGLWHGIGLSVHKLWCVWITENSFLKEHVLQKWRLGNRKFAQAAITVFSVGITFCYVSLGWLFFNYSVDQIRSVQEIAKLRMVAQPYYFYGKSFTWGVRLKYSPLSIKDKIDVDLRTKGEGWVHYAQNITTRDKVLNIYGIKNKAVVNSEISYNNLAPGQYELRLHYRKGGKLKACRIIIPVTIPDYSKHANLNADDLEAKACRIADAGWGIKLKYHPPSRGTKVDIEYRPLGSKLWVRYQHQQPGRYQITHIVK
;
A
#
# COMPACT_ATOMS: atom_id res chain seq x y z
N MET A 1 4.25 -13.44 4.30
CA MET A 1 5.57 -13.76 3.71
C MET A 1 6.63 -14.25 4.71
N ILE A 2 6.44 -14.23 6.04
CA ILE A 2 7.37 -14.91 6.99
C ILE A 2 6.62 -15.95 7.84
N PHE A 3 5.32 -15.76 8.05
CA PHE A 3 4.49 -16.65 8.85
C PHE A 3 3.48 -17.44 8.01
N ASP A 4 3.66 -17.47 6.69
CA ASP A 4 2.71 -18.11 5.75
C ASP A 4 3.06 -19.59 5.54
N SER A 5 4.22 -20.04 6.05
CA SER A 5 4.66 -21.44 6.00
C SER A 5 4.65 -22.03 7.41
N PHE A 6 3.96 -23.16 7.54
CA PHE A 6 3.94 -23.98 8.74
C PHE A 6 5.37 -24.36 9.19
N GLY A 7 6.28 -24.60 8.24
CA GLY A 7 7.69 -24.91 8.52
C GLY A 7 8.46 -23.75 9.18
N ILE A 8 8.22 -22.51 8.77
CA ILE A 8 8.86 -21.34 9.40
C ILE A 8 8.35 -21.17 10.85
N THR A 9 7.06 -21.40 11.07
CA THR A 9 6.45 -21.30 12.40
C THR A 9 7.05 -22.33 13.36
N ILE A 10 7.22 -23.58 12.92
CA ILE A 10 7.87 -24.64 13.71
C ILE A 10 9.33 -24.29 14.00
N LEU A 11 10.09 -23.78 13.02
CA LEU A 11 11.48 -23.37 13.21
C LEU A 11 11.60 -22.27 14.29
N TYR A 12 10.70 -21.27 14.25
CA TYR A 12 10.66 -20.21 15.24
C TYR A 12 10.33 -20.74 16.64
N ILE A 13 9.34 -21.61 16.76
CA ILE A 13 8.96 -22.23 18.03
C ILE A 13 10.11 -23.07 18.58
N GLY A 14 10.74 -23.90 17.74
CA GLY A 14 11.88 -24.73 18.13
C GLY A 14 13.06 -23.90 18.65
N ILE A 15 13.36 -22.78 18.00
CA ILE A 15 14.48 -21.90 18.40
C ILE A 15 14.15 -21.08 19.65
N ILE A 16 12.90 -20.64 19.81
CA ILE A 16 12.43 -20.01 21.05
C ILE A 16 12.53 -21.00 22.21
N LEU A 17 12.11 -22.25 22.01
CA LEU A 17 12.17 -23.31 23.03
C LEU A 17 13.63 -23.66 23.37
N LEU A 18 14.49 -23.86 22.37
CA LEU A 18 15.92 -24.11 22.58
C LEU A 18 16.60 -22.97 23.32
N PHE A 19 16.29 -21.71 22.97
CA PHE A 19 16.84 -20.55 23.66
C PHE A 19 16.29 -20.41 25.08
N ALA A 20 15.00 -20.69 25.28
CA ALA A 20 14.38 -20.71 26.60
C ALA A 20 15.05 -21.75 27.50
N ILE A 21 15.25 -22.98 27.02
CA ILE A 21 15.97 -24.06 27.72
C ILE A 21 17.41 -23.63 28.01
N HIS A 22 18.12 -23.12 27.01
CA HIS A 22 19.52 -22.72 27.16
C HIS A 22 19.74 -21.60 28.19
N LYS A 23 18.80 -20.66 28.30
CA LYS A 23 18.84 -19.57 29.29
C LYS A 23 19.00 -20.09 30.73
N PHE A 24 18.46 -21.27 31.01
CA PHE A 24 18.50 -21.92 32.33
C PHE A 24 19.73 -22.83 32.53
N VAL A 25 20.40 -23.31 31.48
CA VAL A 25 21.41 -24.37 31.58
C VAL A 25 22.85 -23.85 31.74
N SER A 26 23.23 -22.72 31.12
CA SER A 26 24.62 -22.23 31.20
C SER A 26 24.76 -21.02 32.13
N PRO A 27 25.76 -20.95 33.03
CA PRO A 27 26.02 -19.75 33.83
C PRO A 27 26.90 -18.71 33.11
N VAL A 28 27.62 -19.10 32.04
CA VAL A 28 28.65 -18.24 31.41
C VAL A 28 28.03 -17.29 30.38
N ALA A 29 28.17 -15.98 30.60
CA ALA A 29 27.56 -14.95 29.76
C ALA A 29 28.07 -14.97 28.30
N ARG A 30 29.36 -15.22 28.08
CA ARG A 30 29.94 -15.25 26.72
C ARG A 30 29.39 -16.39 25.89
N TYR A 31 29.24 -17.57 26.48
CA TYR A 31 28.68 -18.75 25.82
C TYR A 31 27.24 -18.50 25.35
N LYS A 32 26.41 -17.85 26.21
CA LYS A 32 25.04 -17.44 25.84
C LYS A 32 25.00 -16.53 24.62
N GLN A 33 25.91 -15.57 24.53
CA GLN A 33 25.95 -14.65 23.39
C GLN A 33 26.38 -15.35 22.10
N VAL A 34 27.35 -16.26 22.17
CA VAL A 34 27.80 -17.04 21.00
C VAL A 34 26.68 -17.97 20.53
N LEU A 35 25.98 -18.66 21.43
CA LEU A 35 24.84 -19.48 21.08
C LEU A 35 23.68 -18.68 20.50
N LEU A 36 23.38 -17.50 21.05
CA LEU A 36 22.39 -16.60 20.46
C LEU A 36 22.78 -16.20 19.04
N LEU A 37 24.08 -15.94 18.79
CA LEU A 37 24.57 -15.58 17.45
C LEU A 37 24.41 -16.74 16.48
N LEU A 38 24.77 -17.96 16.88
CA LEU A 38 24.58 -19.16 16.07
C LEU A 38 23.10 -19.41 15.77
N ALA A 39 22.22 -19.24 16.77
CA ALA A 39 20.78 -19.35 16.58
C ALA A 39 20.24 -18.29 15.61
N ASN A 40 20.68 -17.03 15.74
CA ASN A 40 20.34 -15.95 14.83
C ASN A 40 20.74 -16.29 13.39
N ILE A 41 21.98 -16.74 13.18
CA ILE A 41 22.49 -17.12 11.85
C ILE A 41 21.70 -18.31 11.28
N LEU A 42 21.40 -19.32 12.11
CA LEU A 42 20.62 -20.48 11.69
C LEU A 42 19.20 -20.07 11.22
N VAL A 43 18.48 -19.26 12.01
CA VAL A 43 17.16 -18.74 11.60
C VAL A 43 17.27 -17.98 10.28
N LEU A 44 18.24 -17.05 10.20
CA LEU A 44 18.40 -16.22 9.01
C LEU A 44 18.78 -17.03 7.78
N SER A 45 19.57 -18.10 7.93
CA SER A 45 19.94 -18.97 6.81
C SER A 45 18.74 -19.67 6.15
N TYR A 46 17.63 -19.83 6.88
CA TYR A 46 16.37 -20.33 6.34
C TYR A 46 15.50 -19.23 5.70
N LEU A 47 15.64 -17.98 6.15
CA LEU A 47 14.81 -16.86 5.70
C LEU A 47 15.40 -16.09 4.52
N ILE A 48 16.73 -16.03 4.43
CA ILE A 48 17.47 -15.28 3.42
C ILE A 48 18.67 -16.08 2.92
N PRO A 49 19.11 -15.85 1.67
CA PRO A 49 20.27 -16.55 1.12
C PRO A 49 21.53 -16.32 1.97
N LEU A 50 22.34 -17.37 2.15
CA LEU A 50 23.58 -17.31 2.93
C LEU A 50 24.52 -16.18 2.46
N PHE A 51 24.60 -15.95 1.15
CA PHE A 51 25.42 -14.89 0.58
C PHE A 51 24.96 -13.48 1.01
N THR A 52 23.67 -13.28 1.31
CA THR A 52 23.17 -12.02 1.90
C THR A 52 23.70 -11.82 3.33
N ILE A 53 23.76 -12.90 4.11
CA ILE A 53 24.32 -12.88 5.48
C ILE A 53 25.81 -12.57 5.42
N LEU A 54 26.56 -13.25 4.54
CA LEU A 54 28.00 -13.06 4.37
C LEU A 54 28.35 -11.63 3.94
N THR A 55 27.68 -11.11 2.90
CA THR A 55 27.92 -9.71 2.46
C THR A 55 27.59 -8.69 3.54
N THR A 56 26.51 -8.91 4.30
CA THR A 56 26.18 -8.08 5.46
C THR A 56 27.25 -8.17 6.55
N ALA A 57 27.79 -9.36 6.84
CA ALA A 57 28.83 -9.58 7.83
C ALA A 57 30.16 -8.90 7.46
N VAL A 58 30.53 -8.90 6.17
CA VAL A 58 31.72 -8.19 5.66
C VAL A 58 31.57 -6.69 5.87
N VAL A 59 30.45 -6.10 5.43
CA VAL A 59 30.19 -4.66 5.61
C VAL A 59 30.10 -4.29 7.09
N ALA A 60 29.50 -5.16 7.91
CA ALA A 60 29.45 -4.99 9.35
C ALA A 60 30.83 -4.97 10.00
N SER A 61 31.74 -5.83 9.54
CA SER A 61 33.12 -5.89 10.02
C SER A 61 33.89 -4.63 9.67
N LEU A 62 33.70 -4.08 8.46
CA LEU A 62 34.26 -2.78 8.07
C LEU A 62 33.70 -1.65 8.95
N CYS A 63 32.39 -1.64 9.19
CA CYS A 63 31.75 -0.65 10.06
C CYS A 63 32.26 -0.76 11.51
N TYR A 64 32.44 -1.98 12.01
CA TYR A 64 32.97 -2.25 13.34
C TYR A 64 34.42 -1.78 13.46
N ALA A 65 35.28 -2.07 12.47
CA ALA A 65 36.66 -1.61 12.44
C ALA A 65 36.76 -0.08 12.45
N ALA A 66 35.93 0.61 11.66
CA ALA A 66 35.84 2.07 11.67
C ALA A 66 35.34 2.60 13.03
N ALA A 67 34.31 1.99 13.61
CA ALA A 67 33.80 2.36 14.93
C ALA A 67 34.86 2.17 16.03
N PHE A 68 35.60 1.07 15.99
CA PHE A 68 36.70 0.78 16.91
C PHE A 68 37.84 1.80 16.78
N TYR A 69 38.18 2.19 15.54
CA TYR A 69 39.14 3.27 15.29
C TYR A 69 38.66 4.61 15.89
N PHE A 70 37.37 4.94 15.77
CA PHE A 70 36.80 6.14 16.37
C PHE A 70 36.79 6.11 17.90
N GLN A 71 36.69 4.94 18.55
CA GLN A 71 36.75 4.82 20.00
C GLN A 71 38.15 5.00 20.58
N ARG A 72 39.19 4.57 19.87
CA ARG A 72 40.57 4.60 20.37
C ARG A 72 41.25 5.96 20.22
N ASN A 73 40.76 6.81 19.34
CA ASN A 73 41.42 8.07 19.01
C ASN A 73 40.64 9.25 19.60
N ASP A 74 41.28 10.01 20.49
CA ASP A 74 40.78 11.35 20.83
C ASP A 74 41.07 12.33 19.69
N PHE A 75 40.00 13.00 19.23
CA PHE A 75 40.05 13.86 18.06
C PHE A 75 40.25 15.32 18.46
N ASN A 76 41.51 15.76 18.53
CA ASN A 76 41.87 17.19 18.49
C ASN A 76 41.48 17.82 17.13
N SER A 77 41.44 19.15 17.04
CA SER A 77 40.93 19.92 15.88
C SER A 77 41.39 19.44 14.48
N SER A 78 42.69 19.15 14.29
CA SER A 78 43.22 18.60 13.02
C SER A 78 42.83 17.13 12.76
N LYS A 79 42.78 16.30 13.81
CA LYS A 79 42.37 14.89 13.71
C LYS A 79 40.86 14.75 13.51
N GLN A 80 40.08 15.73 13.96
CA GLN A 80 38.62 15.76 13.82
C GLN A 80 38.16 15.86 12.37
N LYS A 81 38.88 16.61 11.51
CA LYS A 81 38.61 16.66 10.06
C LYS A 81 38.86 15.31 9.39
N ARG A 82 39.95 14.62 9.74
CA ARG A 82 40.27 13.27 9.25
C ARG A 82 39.24 12.23 9.69
N ALA A 83 38.81 12.28 10.95
CA ALA A 83 37.76 11.42 11.48
C ALA A 83 36.43 11.63 10.76
N TRP A 84 36.07 12.88 10.48
CA TRP A 84 34.87 13.22 9.72
C TRP A 84 34.92 12.70 8.28
N LEU A 85 36.06 12.86 7.58
CA LEU A 85 36.27 12.30 6.25
C LEU A 85 36.18 10.77 6.27
N GLY A 86 36.80 10.12 7.26
CA GLY A 86 36.71 8.67 7.44
C GLY A 86 35.27 8.19 7.65
N LEU A 87 34.49 8.90 8.49
CA LEU A 87 33.07 8.62 8.68
C LEU A 87 32.30 8.79 7.37
N LEU A 88 32.54 9.88 6.63
CA LEU A 88 31.89 10.15 5.36
C LEU A 88 32.18 9.03 4.35
N CYS A 89 33.44 8.61 4.22
CA CYS A 89 33.82 7.48 3.36
C CYS A 89 33.10 6.19 3.75
N CYS A 90 33.05 5.86 5.04
CA CYS A 90 32.32 4.68 5.52
C CYS A 90 30.81 4.75 5.21
N LEU A 91 30.20 5.92 5.41
CA LEU A 91 28.79 6.13 5.08
C LEU A 91 28.53 6.04 3.57
N LEU A 92 29.42 6.57 2.73
CA LEU A 92 29.31 6.46 1.27
C LEU A 92 29.43 5.01 0.81
N ILE A 93 30.38 4.24 1.35
CA ILE A 93 30.51 2.79 1.08
C ILE A 93 29.24 2.06 1.51
N LEU A 94 28.70 2.38 2.69
CA LEU A 94 27.48 1.77 3.19
C LEU A 94 26.25 2.10 2.34
N VAL A 95 26.13 3.35 1.88
CA VAL A 95 25.07 3.78 0.94
C VAL A 95 25.23 3.07 -0.39
N PHE A 96 26.45 3.01 -0.92
CA PHE A 96 26.75 2.31 -2.18
C PHE A 96 26.37 0.83 -2.10
N TRP A 97 26.79 0.13 -1.05
CA TRP A 97 26.40 -1.26 -0.79
C TRP A 97 24.88 -1.43 -0.72
N TRP A 98 24.20 -0.57 0.05
CA TRP A 98 22.75 -0.64 0.18
C TRP A 98 22.02 -0.39 -1.16
N VAL A 99 22.45 0.61 -1.95
CA VAL A 99 21.89 0.89 -3.28
C VAL A 99 22.11 -0.28 -4.23
N LEU A 100 23.31 -0.86 -4.23
CA LEU A 100 23.69 -1.99 -5.10
C LEU A 100 22.81 -3.21 -4.84
N LEU A 101 22.54 -3.53 -3.57
CA LEU A 101 21.77 -4.71 -3.20
C LEU A 101 20.26 -4.49 -3.28
N LYS A 102 19.79 -3.26 -3.06
CA LYS A 102 18.36 -2.94 -3.02
C LYS A 102 17.74 -2.76 -4.41
N TYR A 103 18.42 -2.07 -5.32
CA TYR A 103 17.85 -1.67 -6.60
C TYR A 103 18.32 -2.57 -7.74
N ASN A 104 17.42 -2.89 -8.67
CA ASN A 104 17.74 -3.76 -9.81
C ASN A 104 18.65 -3.07 -10.83
N GLY A 105 18.52 -1.76 -11.06
CA GLY A 105 19.32 -1.03 -12.07
C GLY A 105 20.85 -1.24 -11.93
N PRO A 106 21.45 -1.02 -10.75
CA PRO A 106 22.87 -1.33 -10.52
C PRO A 106 23.22 -2.80 -10.73
N LYS A 107 22.33 -3.74 -10.35
CA LYS A 107 22.53 -5.18 -10.58
C LYS A 107 22.53 -5.51 -12.07
N ASP A 108 21.63 -4.90 -12.82
CA ASP A 108 21.49 -5.11 -14.27
C ASP A 108 22.68 -4.52 -15.04
N TYR A 109 23.21 -3.37 -14.59
CA TYR A 109 24.46 -2.82 -15.11
C TYR A 109 25.66 -3.77 -14.86
N LEU A 110 25.80 -4.27 -13.62
CA LEU A 110 26.85 -5.23 -13.30
C LEU A 110 26.72 -6.54 -14.10
N ARG A 111 25.50 -7.02 -14.35
CA ARG A 111 25.26 -8.17 -15.24
C ARG A 111 25.74 -7.90 -16.67
N SER A 112 25.44 -6.71 -17.19
CA SER A 112 25.85 -6.33 -18.55
C SER A 112 27.37 -6.18 -18.72
N SER A 113 28.10 -5.93 -17.63
CA SER A 113 29.57 -5.83 -17.65
C SER A 113 30.32 -7.18 -17.64
N HIS A 114 29.63 -8.33 -17.63
CA HIS A 114 30.21 -9.68 -17.53
C HIS A 114 31.12 -9.96 -16.31
N LEU A 115 31.34 -8.99 -15.42
CA LEU A 115 32.17 -9.09 -14.20
C LEU A 115 31.59 -10.03 -13.14
N LEU A 116 30.28 -10.23 -13.16
CA LEU A 116 29.57 -11.21 -12.34
C LEU A 116 28.92 -12.17 -13.33
N GLY A 117 29.29 -13.46 -13.29
CA GLY A 117 28.81 -14.47 -14.23
C GLY A 117 27.29 -14.47 -14.38
N THR A 118 26.80 -15.06 -15.48
CA THR A 118 25.41 -15.05 -15.97
C THR A 118 24.35 -15.65 -15.02
N GLY A 119 24.70 -15.95 -13.77
CA GLY A 119 23.80 -16.45 -12.74
C GLY A 119 22.79 -15.40 -12.26
N ASP A 120 21.61 -15.88 -11.87
CA ASP A 120 20.52 -15.03 -11.40
C ASP A 120 20.86 -14.44 -10.01
N ILE A 121 21.55 -13.29 -9.98
CA ILE A 121 21.98 -12.57 -8.76
C ILE A 121 20.86 -12.42 -7.71
N ASN A 122 19.59 -12.35 -8.14
CA ASN A 122 18.44 -12.26 -7.24
C ASN A 122 18.18 -13.56 -6.45
N ARG A 123 18.63 -14.73 -6.92
CA ARG A 123 18.65 -15.97 -6.13
C ARG A 123 19.72 -15.95 -5.04
N PHE A 124 20.79 -15.19 -5.24
CA PHE A 124 21.93 -15.13 -4.32
C PHE A 124 21.83 -13.99 -3.30
N ILE A 125 21.14 -12.88 -3.61
CA ILE A 125 21.00 -11.73 -2.70
C ILE A 125 19.54 -11.32 -2.55
N SER A 126 19.04 -11.40 -1.31
CA SER A 126 17.73 -10.89 -0.95
C SER A 126 17.84 -9.46 -0.40
N ALA A 127 16.97 -8.56 -0.89
CA ALA A 127 16.85 -7.21 -0.36
C ALA A 127 16.11 -7.16 1.00
N ILE A 128 15.50 -8.27 1.39
CA ILE A 128 14.69 -8.38 2.60
C ILE A 128 15.58 -8.18 3.85
N GLY A 129 15.16 -7.28 4.74
CA GLY A 129 15.91 -6.92 5.96
C GLY A 129 17.08 -5.96 5.78
N LEU A 130 17.73 -5.93 4.60
CA LEU A 130 18.91 -5.06 4.36
C LEU A 130 18.65 -3.57 4.65
N SER A 131 17.44 -3.09 4.34
CA SER A 131 17.05 -1.70 4.63
C SER A 131 17.02 -1.35 6.12
N TYR A 132 16.74 -2.31 7.01
CA TYR A 132 16.74 -2.11 8.46
C TYR A 132 18.16 -2.21 9.02
N MET A 133 18.95 -3.14 8.47
CA MET A 133 20.37 -3.31 8.77
C MET A 133 21.19 -2.07 8.46
N PHE A 134 20.91 -1.44 7.32
CA PHE A 134 21.50 -0.17 6.92
C PHE A 134 21.37 0.90 8.02
N PHE A 135 20.19 1.07 8.60
CA PHE A 135 19.99 2.04 9.68
C PHE A 135 20.70 1.65 10.99
N LYS A 136 20.74 0.35 11.32
CA LYS A 136 21.50 -0.13 12.48
C LYS A 136 23.00 0.17 12.36
N LEU A 137 23.57 0.00 11.16
CA LEU A 137 24.98 0.29 10.86
C LEU A 137 25.27 1.79 10.89
N ILE A 138 24.41 2.63 10.28
CA ILE A 138 24.52 4.10 10.38
C ILE A 138 24.50 4.53 11.85
N HIS A 139 23.55 4.00 12.64
CA HIS A 139 23.45 4.31 14.05
C HIS A 139 24.76 4.03 14.79
N VAL A 140 25.33 2.82 14.63
CA VAL A 140 26.58 2.44 15.31
C VAL A 140 27.74 3.33 14.87
N LEU A 141 27.93 3.56 13.57
CA LEU A 141 29.00 4.41 13.05
C LEU A 141 28.91 5.85 13.57
N VAL A 142 27.74 6.48 13.41
CA VAL A 142 27.55 7.90 13.75
C VAL A 142 27.57 8.13 15.25
N ASP A 143 26.94 7.26 16.05
CA ASP A 143 26.92 7.45 17.50
C ASP A 143 28.27 7.13 18.14
N THR A 144 29.06 6.23 17.55
CA THR A 144 30.45 5.99 17.99
C THR A 144 31.33 7.18 17.66
N TYR A 145 31.24 7.72 16.44
CA TYR A 145 31.93 8.97 16.06
C TYR A 145 31.55 10.16 16.97
N ARG A 146 30.29 10.23 17.42
CA ARG A 146 29.81 11.25 18.37
C ARG A 146 30.17 10.97 19.84
N GLY A 147 30.91 9.89 20.14
CA GLY A 147 31.30 9.50 21.49
C GLY A 147 30.14 9.02 22.38
N ARG A 148 28.97 8.72 21.81
CA ARG A 148 27.77 8.23 22.53
C ARG A 148 27.77 6.71 22.74
N LEU A 149 28.56 6.00 21.94
CA LEU A 149 28.77 4.56 22.05
C LEU A 149 30.22 4.29 22.44
N LYS A 150 30.40 3.62 23.58
CA LYS A 150 31.70 3.21 24.12
C LYS A 150 31.72 1.70 24.31
N ASN A 151 32.91 1.10 24.22
CA ASN A 151 33.16 -0.33 24.46
C ASN A 151 32.26 -1.26 23.63
N LEU A 152 32.36 -1.15 22.30
CA LEU A 152 31.64 -2.06 21.40
C LEU A 152 32.25 -3.47 21.52
N ASP A 153 31.45 -4.43 21.98
CA ASP A 153 31.83 -5.84 21.96
C ASP A 153 31.44 -6.49 20.62
N PRO A 154 32.34 -7.23 19.94
CA PRO A 154 32.09 -7.74 18.60
C PRO A 154 30.96 -8.77 18.55
N VAL A 155 30.86 -9.66 19.53
CA VAL A 155 29.82 -10.71 19.56
C VAL A 155 28.45 -10.08 19.86
N THR A 156 28.39 -9.09 20.75
CA THR A 156 27.19 -8.32 21.03
C THR A 156 26.76 -7.49 19.82
N PHE A 157 27.71 -6.89 19.09
CA PHE A 157 27.46 -6.15 17.85
C PHE A 157 26.87 -7.05 16.76
N LEU A 158 27.45 -8.23 16.52
CA LEU A 158 26.91 -9.18 15.55
C LEU A 158 25.53 -9.69 15.96
N ASN A 159 25.29 -9.96 17.25
CA ASN A 159 23.97 -10.31 17.75
C ASN A 159 22.95 -9.19 17.55
N TYR A 160 23.31 -7.93 17.83
CA TYR A 160 22.45 -6.77 17.60
C TYR A 160 22.04 -6.64 16.13
N LEU A 161 23.02 -6.87 15.25
CA LEU A 161 22.85 -6.82 13.82
C LEU A 161 21.92 -7.96 13.36
N PHE A 162 22.33 -9.20 13.57
CA PHE A 162 21.64 -10.40 13.09
C PHE A 162 20.45 -10.84 13.96
N PHE A 163 19.98 -10.00 14.89
CA PHE A 163 18.85 -10.34 15.76
C PHE A 163 17.59 -10.66 14.95
N PHE A 164 17.32 -11.95 14.76
CA PHE A 164 16.33 -12.45 13.80
C PHE A 164 14.92 -11.87 14.01
N PRO A 165 14.40 -11.64 15.24
CA PRO A 165 13.03 -11.16 15.42
C PRO A 165 12.80 -9.81 14.73
N THR A 166 13.84 -8.97 14.68
CA THR A 166 13.76 -7.62 14.10
C THR A 166 14.42 -7.48 12.73
N TYR A 167 15.03 -8.55 12.21
CA TYR A 167 15.90 -8.47 11.03
C TYR A 167 15.15 -8.03 9.77
N ILE A 168 14.01 -8.65 9.47
CA ILE A 168 13.34 -8.46 8.18
C ILE A 168 12.61 -7.11 8.12
N SER A 169 11.75 -6.83 9.10
CA SER A 169 11.00 -5.57 9.16
C SER A 169 10.55 -5.19 10.57
N GLY A 170 11.30 -5.59 11.59
CA GLY A 170 10.94 -5.27 12.97
C GLY A 170 11.35 -3.84 13.37
N PRO A 171 11.07 -3.44 14.62
CA PRO A 171 11.52 -2.17 15.15
C PRO A 171 13.03 -2.00 15.01
N ILE A 172 13.46 -0.83 14.52
CA ILE A 172 14.88 -0.47 14.43
C ILE A 172 15.38 -0.12 15.83
N ASP A 173 15.98 -1.09 16.51
CA ASP A 173 16.53 -0.90 17.85
C ASP A 173 17.84 -0.08 17.85
N ARG A 174 18.21 0.42 19.01
CA ARG A 174 19.50 1.09 19.30
C ARG A 174 20.44 0.09 19.96
N TYR A 175 21.73 0.17 19.65
CA TYR A 175 22.73 -0.74 20.23
C TYR A 175 22.77 -0.64 21.76
N GLN A 176 22.60 0.55 22.33
CA GLN A 176 22.60 0.74 23.79
C GLN A 176 21.45 -0.03 24.48
N ASN A 177 20.26 -0.04 23.86
CA ASN A 177 19.13 -0.79 24.40
C ASN A 177 19.39 -2.29 24.27
N PHE A 178 19.84 -2.76 23.11
CA PHE A 178 20.17 -4.17 22.89
C PHE A 178 21.23 -4.68 23.88
N CYS A 179 22.32 -3.91 24.07
CA CYS A 179 23.40 -4.22 25.00
C CYS A 179 22.92 -4.34 26.45
N ARG A 180 21.95 -3.51 26.86
CA ARG A 180 21.32 -3.60 28.19
C ARG A 180 20.59 -4.93 28.39
N TRP A 181 19.86 -5.41 27.37
CA TRP A 181 19.06 -6.63 27.49
C TRP A 181 19.90 -7.90 27.37
N ILE A 182 20.89 -7.92 26.46
CA ILE A 182 21.81 -9.07 26.35
C ILE A 182 22.66 -9.27 27.60
N GLY A 183 22.98 -8.19 28.32
CA GLY A 183 23.67 -8.22 29.62
C GLY A 183 22.80 -8.70 30.80
N GLY A 184 21.53 -9.07 30.57
CA GLY A 184 20.64 -9.59 31.60
C GLY A 184 19.66 -8.57 32.19
N GLY A 185 19.17 -7.62 31.37
CA GLY A 185 18.18 -6.62 31.76
C GLY A 185 17.06 -7.18 32.66
N SER A 186 17.05 -6.72 33.92
CA SER A 186 16.15 -7.08 35.02
C SER A 186 15.62 -8.52 35.03
N ARG A 187 16.39 -9.45 35.62
CA ARG A 187 15.92 -10.81 35.97
C ARG A 187 14.60 -10.81 36.76
N ARG A 188 14.31 -9.72 37.49
CA ARG A 188 13.13 -9.54 38.35
C ARG A 188 11.79 -9.58 37.59
N ASN A 189 11.76 -9.24 36.30
CA ASN A 189 10.51 -9.11 35.53
C ASN A 189 10.32 -10.16 34.42
N GLN A 190 11.07 -11.27 34.45
CA GLN A 190 11.03 -12.26 33.37
C GLN A 190 9.66 -12.94 33.20
N GLY A 191 8.97 -13.26 34.30
CA GLY A 191 7.62 -13.83 34.24
C GLY A 191 6.59 -12.87 33.62
N LEU A 192 6.70 -11.57 33.93
CA LEU A 192 5.85 -10.54 33.34
C LEU A 192 6.14 -10.35 31.84
N LEU A 193 7.42 -10.34 31.45
CA LEU A 193 7.83 -10.27 30.05
C LEU A 193 7.32 -11.46 29.25
N PHE A 194 7.36 -12.67 29.81
CA PHE A 194 6.83 -13.87 29.18
C PHE A 194 5.32 -13.75 28.93
N ARG A 195 4.53 -13.39 29.95
CA ARG A 195 3.07 -13.19 29.79
C ARG A 195 2.73 -12.08 28.78
N ALA A 196 3.44 -10.96 28.83
CA ALA A 196 3.28 -9.87 27.88
C ALA A 196 3.60 -10.31 26.45
N ALA A 197 4.59 -11.19 26.26
CA ALA A 197 4.95 -11.72 24.96
C ALA A 197 3.80 -12.51 24.31
N PHE A 198 3.12 -13.38 25.04
CA PHE A 198 1.97 -14.14 24.51
C PHE A 198 0.84 -13.22 24.06
N PHE A 199 0.47 -12.24 24.89
CA PHE A 199 -0.56 -11.28 24.53
C PHE A 199 -0.17 -10.49 23.27
N ARG A 200 1.10 -10.10 23.16
CA ARG A 200 1.62 -9.36 22.01
C ARG A 200 1.64 -10.19 20.73
N ILE A 201 2.05 -11.45 20.83
CA ILE A 201 2.01 -12.39 19.71
C ILE A 201 0.56 -12.61 19.26
N PHE A 202 -0.36 -12.82 20.20
CA PHE A 202 -1.78 -12.97 19.91
C PHE A 202 -2.35 -11.77 19.15
N GLU A 203 -2.07 -10.54 19.63
CA GLU A 203 -2.46 -9.30 18.94
C GLU A 203 -1.90 -9.26 17.51
N GLY A 204 -0.63 -9.63 17.33
CA GLY A 204 0.02 -9.71 16.03
C GLY A 204 -0.63 -10.72 15.09
N VAL A 205 -0.97 -11.91 15.61
CA VAL A 205 -1.67 -12.97 14.86
C VAL A 205 -3.05 -12.49 14.40
N VAL A 206 -3.85 -11.91 15.31
CA VAL A 206 -5.18 -11.39 14.98
C VAL A 206 -5.10 -10.32 13.88
N LYS A 207 -4.19 -9.36 14.00
CA LYS A 207 -3.99 -8.33 12.97
C LYS A 207 -3.60 -8.92 11.62
N LYS A 208 -2.62 -9.83 11.60
CA LYS A 208 -2.01 -10.34 10.37
C LYS A 208 -2.85 -11.40 9.66
N PHE A 209 -3.55 -12.24 10.40
CA PHE A 209 -4.24 -13.42 9.85
C PHE A 209 -5.77 -13.29 9.84
N ILE A 210 -6.33 -12.32 10.57
CA ILE A 210 -7.78 -12.07 10.55
C ILE A 210 -8.08 -10.77 9.80
N PHE A 211 -7.54 -9.63 10.25
CA PHE A 211 -7.88 -8.34 9.66
C PHE A 211 -7.30 -8.12 8.26
N VAL A 212 -6.07 -8.54 8.00
CA VAL A 212 -5.44 -8.36 6.68
C VAL A 212 -6.19 -9.07 5.55
N PRO A 213 -6.54 -10.37 5.64
CA PRO A 213 -7.31 -11.05 4.60
C PRO A 213 -8.67 -10.39 4.29
N LEU A 214 -9.33 -9.80 5.29
CA LEU A 214 -10.61 -9.09 5.10
C LEU A 214 -10.46 -7.79 4.28
N LEU A 215 -9.29 -7.13 4.36
CA LEU A 215 -9.08 -5.82 3.76
C LEU A 215 -8.32 -5.87 2.43
N ILE A 216 -7.48 -6.89 2.22
CA ILE A 216 -6.51 -6.92 1.12
C ILE A 216 -7.16 -6.79 -0.26
N GLY A 217 -8.34 -7.40 -0.46
CA GLY A 217 -9.09 -7.35 -1.73
C GLY A 217 -9.60 -5.95 -2.07
N TYR A 218 -9.95 -5.15 -1.06
CA TYR A 218 -10.39 -3.76 -1.26
C TYR A 218 -9.22 -2.77 -1.27
N ALA A 219 -8.10 -3.13 -0.65
CA ALA A 219 -6.95 -2.27 -0.43
C ALA A 219 -5.99 -2.18 -1.63
N LYS A 220 -5.60 -3.31 -2.23
CA LYS A 220 -4.51 -3.33 -3.22
C LYS A 220 -4.95 -2.94 -4.62
N ASP A 221 -6.21 -3.19 -4.96
CA ASP A 221 -6.73 -2.96 -6.30
C ASP A 221 -8.10 -2.28 -6.24
N PHE A 222 -8.12 -0.96 -6.49
CA PHE A 222 -9.38 -0.20 -6.51
C PHE A 222 -10.31 -0.69 -7.62
N GLY A 223 -9.77 -1.31 -8.69
CA GLY A 223 -10.54 -1.85 -9.79
C GLY A 223 -11.44 -3.00 -9.38
N GLN A 224 -11.20 -3.61 -8.21
CA GLN A 224 -12.03 -4.67 -7.63
C GLN A 224 -13.10 -4.12 -6.68
N VAL A 225 -13.11 -2.82 -6.41
CA VAL A 225 -14.09 -2.17 -5.53
C VAL A 225 -15.29 -1.69 -6.36
N HIS A 226 -16.40 -2.43 -6.26
CA HIS A 226 -17.66 -2.13 -6.95
C HIS A 226 -18.83 -1.90 -5.99
N LEU A 227 -18.56 -1.22 -4.86
CA LEU A 227 -19.58 -0.96 -3.84
C LEU A 227 -20.48 0.23 -4.19
N SER A 228 -20.07 1.06 -5.16
CA SER A 228 -20.83 2.20 -5.66
C SER A 228 -20.71 2.33 -7.18
N ASN A 229 -21.71 2.95 -7.80
CA ASN A 229 -21.63 3.41 -9.20
C ASN A 229 -20.72 4.65 -9.35
N LEU A 230 -20.32 5.28 -8.23
CA LEU A 230 -19.46 6.46 -8.23
C LEU A 230 -18.00 6.05 -8.04
N PHE A 231 -17.19 6.30 -9.08
CA PHE A 231 -15.76 6.01 -9.09
C PHE A 231 -15.00 6.59 -7.88
N LEU A 232 -15.27 7.86 -7.55
CA LEU A 232 -14.61 8.55 -6.43
C LEU A 232 -14.91 7.88 -5.08
N VAL A 233 -16.13 7.33 -4.91
CA VAL A 233 -16.51 6.63 -3.69
C VAL A 233 -15.76 5.30 -3.59
N ASN A 234 -15.66 4.53 -4.67
CA ASN A 234 -14.87 3.29 -4.69
C ASN A 234 -13.39 3.54 -4.42
N MET A 235 -12.82 4.62 -4.99
CA MET A 235 -11.44 5.02 -4.72
C MET A 235 -11.25 5.43 -3.25
N ALA A 236 -12.18 6.19 -2.67
CA ALA A 236 -12.12 6.56 -1.25
C ALA A 236 -12.19 5.34 -0.34
N ILE A 237 -13.10 4.39 -0.62
CA ILE A 237 -13.20 3.12 0.11
C ILE A 237 -11.89 2.34 -0.01
N SER A 238 -11.31 2.23 -1.21
CA SER A 238 -10.05 1.54 -1.43
C SER A 238 -8.90 2.17 -0.64
N LEU A 239 -8.81 3.51 -0.58
CA LEU A 239 -7.79 4.21 0.22
C LEU A 239 -7.98 4.01 1.73
N ILE A 240 -9.22 3.99 2.21
CA ILE A 240 -9.52 3.69 3.62
C ILE A 240 -9.13 2.23 3.93
N ALA A 241 -9.54 1.28 3.08
CA ALA A 241 -9.19 -0.12 3.21
C ALA A 241 -7.67 -0.30 3.18
N TYR A 242 -6.97 0.40 2.29
CA TYR A 242 -5.50 0.38 2.21
C TYR A 242 -4.83 0.93 3.45
N SER A 243 -5.38 2.01 4.04
CA SER A 243 -4.87 2.56 5.31
C SER A 243 -4.90 1.47 6.40
N PHE A 244 -6.05 0.83 6.60
CA PHE A 244 -6.18 -0.22 7.62
C PHE A 244 -5.38 -1.47 7.26
N TYR A 245 -5.38 -1.91 6.00
CA TYR A 245 -4.56 -3.03 5.52
C TYR A 245 -3.09 -2.79 5.85
N LEU A 246 -2.54 -1.63 5.45
CA LEU A 246 -1.13 -1.30 5.67
C LEU A 246 -0.81 -1.25 7.17
N PHE A 247 -1.71 -0.66 7.97
CA PHE A 247 -1.56 -0.62 9.42
C PHE A 247 -1.57 -2.01 10.05
N PHE A 248 -2.57 -2.85 9.78
CA PHE A 248 -2.67 -4.18 10.38
C PHE A 248 -1.59 -5.12 9.91
N ASP A 249 -1.22 -5.06 8.62
CA ASP A 249 -0.16 -5.88 8.05
C ASP A 249 1.20 -5.60 8.70
N PHE A 250 1.50 -4.30 8.90
CA PHE A 250 2.80 -3.89 9.41
C PHE A 250 2.85 -3.84 10.95
N SER A 251 1.80 -3.36 11.62
CA SER A 251 1.71 -3.41 13.08
C SER A 251 1.58 -4.85 13.58
N GLY A 252 0.83 -5.70 12.89
CA GLY A 252 0.75 -7.13 13.23
C GLY A 252 2.10 -7.82 13.14
N TYR A 253 2.89 -7.54 12.09
CA TYR A 253 4.27 -8.02 12.01
C TYR A 253 5.15 -7.46 13.15
N SER A 254 5.03 -6.16 13.44
CA SER A 254 5.81 -5.53 14.52
C SER A 254 5.47 -6.14 15.89
N ASP A 255 4.21 -6.44 16.16
CA ASP A 255 3.76 -7.07 17.40
C ASP A 255 4.32 -8.50 17.53
N LEU A 256 4.33 -9.29 16.45
CA LEU A 256 4.98 -10.60 16.41
C LEU A 256 6.48 -10.49 16.70
N ALA A 257 7.18 -9.55 16.06
CA ALA A 257 8.61 -9.30 16.28
C ALA A 257 8.91 -8.89 17.74
N ILE A 258 8.09 -8.00 18.31
CA ILE A 258 8.22 -7.54 19.70
C ILE A 258 7.97 -8.69 20.68
N GLY A 259 6.90 -9.46 20.47
CA GLY A 259 6.56 -10.60 21.32
C GLY A 259 7.61 -11.70 21.30
N VAL A 260 8.12 -12.08 20.11
CA VAL A 260 9.22 -13.04 19.99
C VAL A 260 10.49 -12.53 20.67
N ALA A 261 10.83 -11.24 20.51
CA ALA A 261 11.96 -10.65 21.22
C ALA A 261 11.79 -10.74 22.75
N MET A 262 10.57 -10.51 23.27
CA MET A 262 10.26 -10.65 24.70
C MET A 262 10.43 -12.09 25.20
N LEU A 263 10.05 -13.11 24.41
CA LEU A 263 10.31 -14.52 24.76
C LEU A 263 11.81 -14.83 24.86
N LEU A 264 12.62 -14.20 24.01
CA LEU A 264 14.09 -14.26 24.10
C LEU A 264 14.67 -13.38 25.23
N GLY A 265 13.83 -12.70 26.00
CA GLY A 265 14.26 -11.83 27.10
C GLY A 265 14.73 -10.44 26.69
N PHE A 266 14.41 -9.99 25.47
CA PHE A 266 14.73 -8.66 24.95
C PHE A 266 13.49 -7.78 24.92
N LYS A 267 13.64 -6.51 25.31
CA LYS A 267 12.61 -5.49 25.07
C LYS A 267 13.07 -4.58 23.95
N VAL A 268 12.48 -4.76 22.78
CA VAL A 268 12.72 -3.90 21.60
C VAL A 268 11.75 -2.71 21.58
N PRO A 269 12.04 -1.64 20.84
CA PRO A 269 11.19 -0.45 20.78
C PRO A 269 9.82 -0.70 20.16
N GLU A 270 8.89 0.20 20.44
CA GLU A 270 7.58 0.21 19.80
C GLU A 270 7.62 0.83 18.40
N ASN A 271 6.79 0.32 17.49
CA ASN A 271 6.67 0.85 16.14
C ASN A 271 5.35 1.59 15.91
N PHE A 272 4.29 1.24 16.65
CA PHE A 272 2.96 1.82 16.45
C PHE A 272 2.29 2.17 17.77
N LYS A 273 1.61 3.32 17.81
CA LYS A 273 0.82 3.77 18.96
C LYS A 273 -0.46 4.47 18.53
N SER A 274 -1.45 3.69 18.09
CA SER A 274 -2.75 4.19 17.58
C SER A 274 -2.60 5.39 16.63
N PRO A 275 -1.87 5.24 15.51
CA PRO A 275 -1.50 6.35 14.63
C PRO A 275 -2.69 7.04 13.98
N TYR A 276 -3.78 6.32 13.67
CA TYR A 276 -4.97 6.91 13.07
C TYR A 276 -5.87 7.67 14.05
N LEU A 277 -5.51 7.70 15.34
CA LEU A 277 -6.11 8.60 16.34
C LEU A 277 -5.29 9.88 16.57
N SER A 278 -4.38 10.21 15.66
CA SER A 278 -3.54 11.41 15.76
C SER A 278 -4.33 12.65 15.36
N ARG A 279 -4.18 13.73 16.14
CA ARG A 279 -4.90 15.00 15.92
C ARG A 279 -4.23 15.89 14.87
N ASN A 280 -2.98 15.60 14.52
CA ASN A 280 -2.22 16.30 13.50
C ASN A 280 -1.12 15.40 12.94
N ILE A 281 -0.55 15.82 11.81
CA ILE A 281 0.49 15.07 11.08
C ILE A 281 1.80 14.90 11.88
N ALA A 282 2.14 15.85 12.76
CA ALA A 282 3.32 15.72 13.62
C ALA A 282 3.13 14.66 14.71
N GLU A 283 1.92 14.54 15.25
CA GLU A 283 1.54 13.47 16.17
C GLU A 283 1.48 12.10 15.45
N PHE A 284 0.98 12.06 14.21
CA PHE A 284 0.96 10.86 13.39
C PHE A 284 2.36 10.25 13.25
N TRP A 285 3.37 11.05 12.86
CA TRP A 285 4.75 10.57 12.73
C TRP A 285 5.44 10.23 14.06
N LYS A 286 4.86 10.58 15.22
CA LYS A 286 5.29 10.09 16.54
C LYS A 286 4.62 8.77 16.95
N ARG A 287 3.64 8.31 16.18
CA ARG A 287 2.81 7.12 16.46
C ARG A 287 2.84 6.09 15.34
N TRP A 288 3.29 6.45 14.14
CA TRP A 288 3.47 5.59 12.98
C TRP A 288 4.95 5.30 12.76
N HIS A 289 5.30 4.01 12.61
CA HIS A 289 6.66 3.53 12.39
C HIS A 289 7.72 4.27 13.23
N ILE A 290 7.49 4.31 14.54
CA ILE A 290 8.17 5.17 15.51
C ILE A 290 9.70 4.97 15.46
N SER A 291 10.17 3.74 15.29
CA SER A 291 11.62 3.47 15.21
C SER A 291 12.25 4.13 13.98
N LEU A 292 11.60 4.07 12.82
CA LEU A 292 12.06 4.74 11.60
C LEU A 292 12.00 6.25 11.75
N SER A 293 10.87 6.78 12.23
CA SER A 293 10.69 8.22 12.47
C SER A 293 11.79 8.78 13.39
N SER A 294 12.18 8.02 14.42
CA SER A 294 13.28 8.38 15.33
C SER A 294 14.64 8.39 14.62
N VAL A 295 14.92 7.42 13.74
CA VAL A 295 16.13 7.38 12.91
C VAL A 295 16.18 8.59 11.96
N LEU A 296 15.11 8.85 11.21
CA LEU A 296 15.02 9.99 10.30
C LEU A 296 15.25 11.31 11.05
N ARG A 297 14.65 11.45 12.23
CA ARG A 297 14.81 12.63 13.08
C ARG A 297 16.26 12.82 13.54
N GLU A 298 16.91 11.78 14.04
CA GLU A 298 18.22 11.87 14.71
C GLU A 298 19.41 11.90 13.75
N TYR A 299 19.30 11.24 12.60
CA TYR A 299 20.39 11.09 11.64
C TYR A 299 20.25 11.94 10.39
N ILE A 300 19.05 12.43 10.07
CA ILE A 300 18.80 13.26 8.88
C ILE A 300 18.34 14.65 9.29
N PHE A 301 17.14 14.75 9.89
CA PHE A 301 16.50 16.04 10.16
C PHE A 301 17.32 16.94 11.10
N LEU A 302 17.66 16.46 12.30
CA LEU A 302 18.37 17.27 13.29
C LEU A 302 19.77 17.69 12.81
N PRO A 303 20.61 16.81 12.23
CA PRO A 303 21.89 17.20 11.65
C PRO A 303 21.74 18.23 10.53
N LEU A 304 20.76 18.05 9.64
CA LEU A 304 20.49 18.97 8.53
C LEU A 304 20.11 20.36 9.02
N VAL A 305 19.10 20.48 9.90
CA VAL A 305 18.63 21.77 10.41
C VAL A 305 19.73 22.49 11.20
N ARG A 306 20.52 21.76 11.98
CA ARG A 306 21.68 22.33 12.70
C ARG A 306 22.78 22.79 11.72
N GLY A 307 23.05 22.01 10.68
CA GLY A 307 23.99 22.35 9.63
C GLY A 307 23.60 23.62 8.89
N ILE A 308 22.32 23.74 8.50
CA ILE A 308 21.76 24.93 7.86
C ILE A 308 21.89 26.14 8.79
N SER A 309 21.45 26.00 10.05
CA SER A 309 21.49 27.09 11.03
C SER A 309 22.92 27.57 11.33
N LYS A 310 23.91 26.68 11.24
CA LYS A 310 25.33 27.01 11.47
C LYS A 310 25.99 27.71 10.28
N HIS A 311 25.74 27.26 9.05
CA HIS A 311 26.44 27.76 7.85
C HIS A 311 25.68 28.85 7.11
N PHE A 312 24.35 28.91 7.26
CA PHE A 312 23.48 29.88 6.61
C PHE A 312 22.75 30.72 7.66
N VAL A 313 23.52 31.48 8.45
CA VAL A 313 23.01 32.29 9.59
C VAL A 313 21.91 33.28 9.19
N ARG A 314 21.90 33.73 7.93
CA ARG A 314 20.89 34.63 7.36
C ARG A 314 19.55 33.95 7.04
N VAL A 315 19.51 32.61 6.98
CA VAL A 315 18.28 31.87 6.70
C VAL A 315 17.42 31.83 7.98
N PRO A 316 16.16 32.27 7.94
CA PRO A 316 15.28 32.17 9.09
C PRO A 316 15.16 30.73 9.58
N ARG A 317 15.21 30.52 10.91
CA ARG A 317 15.11 29.18 11.52
C ARG A 317 13.88 28.40 11.05
N LEU A 318 12.78 29.11 10.79
CA LEU A 318 11.56 28.55 10.23
C LEU A 318 11.84 27.94 8.85
N VAL A 319 12.41 28.69 7.91
CA VAL A 319 12.76 28.22 6.56
C VAL A 319 13.70 27.01 6.62
N GLY A 320 14.72 27.04 7.47
CA GLY A 320 15.61 25.89 7.69
C GLY A 320 14.88 24.65 8.21
N THR A 321 13.86 24.84 9.05
CA THR A 321 13.01 23.76 9.57
C THR A 321 12.10 23.17 8.49
N LEU A 322 11.46 24.02 7.67
CA LEU A 322 10.60 23.58 6.56
C LEU A 322 11.39 22.82 5.50
N GLY A 323 12.54 23.37 5.08
CA GLY A 323 13.48 22.67 4.20
C GLY A 323 13.94 21.35 4.81
N GLY A 324 14.21 21.33 6.12
CA GLY A 324 14.52 20.12 6.86
C GLY A 324 13.45 19.03 6.76
N TYR A 325 12.16 19.39 6.90
CA TYR A 325 11.06 18.43 6.74
C TYR A 325 10.97 17.89 5.32
N LEU A 326 11.01 18.77 4.32
CA LEU A 326 10.94 18.37 2.90
C LEU A 326 12.08 17.44 2.51
N THR A 327 13.32 17.80 2.84
CA THR A 327 14.50 16.96 2.53
C THR A 327 14.45 15.63 3.28
N THR A 328 14.08 15.63 4.57
CA THR A 328 14.01 14.39 5.36
C THR A 328 12.99 13.41 4.79
N PHE A 329 11.79 13.89 4.43
CA PHE A 329 10.76 13.03 3.88
C PHE A 329 10.98 12.68 2.41
N LEU A 330 11.65 13.52 1.64
CA LEU A 330 12.13 13.15 0.30
C LEU A 330 13.11 11.96 0.38
N ILE A 331 14.08 12.02 1.29
CA ILE A 331 15.01 10.90 1.54
C ILE A 331 14.24 9.68 2.05
N CYS A 332 13.23 9.86 2.91
CA CYS A 332 12.37 8.76 3.36
C CYS A 332 11.60 8.11 2.20
N GLY A 333 11.06 8.90 1.28
CA GLY A 333 10.39 8.40 0.07
C GLY A 333 11.35 7.62 -0.81
N LEU A 334 12.52 8.18 -1.11
CA LEU A 334 13.58 7.51 -1.86
C LEU A 334 14.11 6.25 -1.15
N TRP A 335 14.01 6.18 0.18
CA TRP A 335 14.29 4.95 0.92
C TRP A 335 13.23 3.89 0.70
N HIS A 336 11.96 4.23 0.47
CA HIS A 336 10.92 3.24 0.18
C HIS A 336 11.04 2.66 -1.24
N GLY A 337 11.35 3.49 -2.24
CA GLY A 337 11.62 3.03 -3.60
C GLY A 337 12.11 4.13 -4.53
N ASN A 338 12.55 3.74 -5.74
CA ASN A 338 13.16 4.64 -6.74
C ASN A 338 12.18 5.19 -7.79
N THR A 339 10.88 4.92 -7.64
CA THR A 339 9.84 5.41 -8.54
C THR A 339 9.27 6.76 -8.07
N LEU A 340 8.76 7.56 -9.00
CA LEU A 340 8.27 8.93 -8.72
C LEU A 340 7.12 8.98 -7.72
N ASN A 341 6.31 7.92 -7.60
CA ASN A 341 5.23 7.88 -6.62
C ASN A 341 5.75 7.93 -5.18
N PHE A 342 6.92 7.34 -4.88
CA PHE A 342 7.54 7.47 -3.56
C PHE A 342 8.12 8.87 -3.31
N VAL A 343 8.60 9.55 -4.35
CA VAL A 343 9.00 10.96 -4.27
C VAL A 343 7.80 11.83 -3.89
N PHE A 344 6.66 11.66 -4.57
CA PHE A 344 5.43 12.38 -4.24
C PHE A 344 4.91 12.04 -2.85
N TRP A 345 4.95 10.78 -2.44
CA TRP A 345 4.60 10.37 -1.08
C TRP A 345 5.48 11.06 -0.02
N GLY A 346 6.79 11.12 -0.25
CA GLY A 346 7.72 11.81 0.65
C GLY A 346 7.43 13.31 0.72
N LEU A 347 7.32 13.97 -0.43
CA LEU A 347 7.00 15.40 -0.47
C LEU A 347 5.65 15.72 0.17
N TRP A 348 4.63 14.87 -0.02
CA TRP A 348 3.33 15.01 0.62
C TRP A 348 3.49 15.13 2.15
N HIS A 349 4.14 14.16 2.80
CA HIS A 349 4.35 14.21 4.25
C HIS A 349 5.23 15.38 4.71
N GLY A 350 6.26 15.72 3.94
CA GLY A 350 7.11 16.89 4.22
C GLY A 350 6.35 18.21 4.17
N ILE A 351 5.45 18.36 3.18
CA ILE A 351 4.54 19.51 3.05
C ILE A 351 3.57 19.52 4.23
N GLY A 352 2.97 18.39 4.59
CA GLY A 352 2.04 18.31 5.73
C GLY A 352 2.67 18.81 7.03
N LEU A 353 3.89 18.34 7.35
CA LEU A 353 4.63 18.82 8.52
C LEU A 353 4.99 20.30 8.44
N SER A 354 5.32 20.79 7.25
CA SER A 354 5.65 22.19 7.01
C SER A 354 4.43 23.09 7.23
N VAL A 355 3.28 22.73 6.66
CA VAL A 355 1.99 23.42 6.84
C VAL A 355 1.58 23.41 8.31
N HIS A 356 1.67 22.26 8.98
CA HIS A 356 1.38 22.18 10.42
C HIS A 356 2.32 23.06 11.25
N LYS A 357 3.61 23.14 10.91
CA LYS A 357 4.56 24.00 11.60
C LYS A 357 4.23 25.49 11.39
N LEU A 358 3.89 25.89 10.16
CA LEU A 358 3.44 27.25 9.84
C LEU A 358 2.17 27.62 10.61
N TRP A 359 1.20 26.71 10.65
CA TRP A 359 -0.03 26.87 11.44
C TRP A 359 0.26 27.09 12.93
N CYS A 360 1.16 26.30 13.53
CA CYS A 360 1.55 26.49 14.93
C CYS A 360 2.20 27.85 15.19
N VAL A 361 3.04 28.32 14.27
CA VAL A 361 3.70 29.64 14.39
C VAL A 361 2.65 30.75 14.30
N TRP A 362 1.79 30.69 13.29
CA TRP A 362 0.72 31.66 13.07
C TRP A 362 -0.23 31.79 14.27
N ILE A 363 -0.68 30.66 14.84
CA ILE A 363 -1.52 30.69 16.06
C ILE A 363 -0.79 31.32 17.25
N THR A 364 0.53 31.09 17.37
CA THR A 364 1.30 31.57 18.53
C THR A 364 1.59 33.07 18.42
N GLU A 365 1.77 33.59 17.20
CA GLU A 365 2.06 34.99 16.92
C GLU A 365 0.79 35.86 16.88
N ASN A 366 -0.36 35.30 16.49
CA ASN A 366 -1.61 36.04 16.47
C ASN A 366 -2.26 36.06 17.86
N SER A 367 -2.21 37.22 18.54
CA SER A 367 -2.70 37.42 19.91
C SER A 367 -4.17 37.02 20.08
N PHE A 368 -5.03 37.38 19.12
CA PHE A 368 -6.46 37.03 19.13
C PHE A 368 -6.69 35.52 19.09
N LEU A 369 -5.98 34.81 18.20
CA LEU A 369 -6.08 33.35 18.08
C LEU A 369 -5.42 32.64 19.26
N LYS A 370 -4.32 33.17 19.81
CA LYS A 370 -3.69 32.62 21.01
C LYS A 370 -4.66 32.63 22.19
N GLU A 371 -5.41 33.71 22.38
CA GLU A 371 -6.41 33.83 23.44
C GLU A 371 -7.63 32.92 23.19
N HIS A 372 -8.17 32.90 21.96
CA HIS A 372 -9.38 32.15 21.63
C HIS A 372 -9.17 30.65 21.38
N VAL A 373 -8.01 30.25 20.85
CA VAL A 373 -7.69 28.88 20.47
C VAL A 373 -6.78 28.18 21.47
N LEU A 374 -5.91 28.86 22.22
CA LEU A 374 -5.03 28.22 23.21
C LEU A 374 -5.48 28.45 24.66
N GLN A 375 -5.95 29.64 25.04
CA GLN A 375 -6.39 29.93 26.41
C GLN A 375 -7.83 29.47 26.70
N LYS A 376 -8.82 29.81 25.85
CA LYS A 376 -10.19 29.24 25.96
C LYS A 376 -10.23 27.72 25.80
N TRP A 377 -9.25 27.13 25.10
CA TRP A 377 -9.06 25.67 24.98
C TRP A 377 -8.77 24.98 26.33
N ARG A 378 -8.00 25.65 27.20
CA ARG A 378 -7.66 25.16 28.55
C ARG A 378 -8.74 25.45 29.59
N LEU A 379 -9.51 26.52 29.41
CA LEU A 379 -10.48 27.02 30.38
C LEU A 379 -11.95 26.67 30.07
N GLY A 380 -12.26 26.18 28.87
CA GLY A 380 -13.63 25.84 28.47
C GLY A 380 -14.11 24.52 29.07
N ASN A 381 -14.98 24.58 30.07
CA ASN A 381 -15.65 23.44 30.74
C ASN A 381 -16.62 22.64 29.82
N ARG A 382 -16.55 22.84 28.49
CA ARG A 382 -17.41 22.19 27.50
C ARG A 382 -16.72 20.96 26.91
N LYS A 383 -16.68 19.88 27.70
CA LYS A 383 -16.12 18.57 27.31
C LYS A 383 -16.58 18.12 25.91
N PHE A 384 -17.83 18.40 25.54
CA PHE A 384 -18.39 18.09 24.22
C PHE A 384 -17.70 18.83 23.07
N ALA A 385 -17.47 20.14 23.19
CA ALA A 385 -16.82 20.93 22.13
C ALA A 385 -15.37 20.49 21.91
N GLN A 386 -14.64 20.19 22.99
CA GLN A 386 -13.29 19.64 22.92
C GLN A 386 -13.26 18.26 22.25
N ALA A 387 -14.23 17.39 22.56
CA ALA A 387 -14.36 16.09 21.93
C ALA A 387 -14.66 16.21 20.43
N ALA A 388 -15.61 17.08 20.04
CA ALA A 388 -15.96 17.34 18.63
C ALA A 388 -14.76 17.86 17.82
N ILE A 389 -14.02 18.85 18.35
CA ILE A 389 -12.80 19.36 17.71
C ILE A 389 -11.74 18.27 17.60
N THR A 390 -11.58 17.44 18.63
CA THR A 390 -10.62 16.33 18.60
C THR A 390 -10.97 15.33 17.51
N VAL A 391 -12.24 14.89 17.44
CA VAL A 391 -12.72 13.96 16.41
C VAL A 391 -12.54 14.57 15.02
N PHE A 392 -12.87 15.85 14.84
CA PHE A 392 -12.69 16.55 13.58
C PHE A 392 -11.21 16.63 13.17
N SER A 393 -10.31 16.96 14.11
CA SER A 393 -8.87 17.04 13.87
C SER A 393 -8.27 15.66 13.52
N VAL A 394 -8.76 14.61 14.18
CA VAL A 394 -8.42 13.21 13.86
C VAL A 394 -8.91 12.86 12.46
N GLY A 395 -10.15 13.22 12.11
CA GLY A 395 -10.73 13.00 10.79
C GLY A 395 -9.92 13.66 9.68
N ILE A 396 -9.58 14.95 9.82
CA ILE A 396 -8.72 15.66 8.85
C ILE A 396 -7.36 14.98 8.71
N THR A 397 -6.71 14.66 9.83
CA THR A 397 -5.38 14.04 9.82
C THR A 397 -5.43 12.67 9.16
N PHE A 398 -6.46 11.87 9.47
CA PHE A 398 -6.68 10.57 8.86
C PHE A 398 -6.88 10.70 7.35
N CYS A 399 -7.80 11.57 6.89
CA CYS A 399 -8.01 11.80 5.46
C CYS A 399 -6.74 12.26 4.74
N TYR A 400 -5.98 13.20 5.33
CA TYR A 400 -4.73 13.68 4.76
C TYR A 400 -3.69 12.57 4.60
N VAL A 401 -3.53 11.72 5.63
CA VAL A 401 -2.62 10.58 5.61
C VAL A 401 -3.09 9.53 4.59
N SER A 402 -4.40 9.23 4.55
CA SER A 402 -5.00 8.28 3.62
C SER A 402 -4.84 8.71 2.16
N LEU A 403 -4.97 10.01 1.86
CA LEU A 403 -4.64 10.55 0.54
C LEU A 403 -3.16 10.36 0.19
N GLY A 404 -2.27 10.51 1.17
CA GLY A 404 -0.86 10.20 1.00
C GLY A 404 -0.62 8.76 0.55
N TRP A 405 -1.37 7.80 1.09
CA TRP A 405 -1.24 6.39 0.71
C TRP A 405 -1.60 6.09 -0.74
N LEU A 406 -2.33 6.98 -1.44
CA LEU A 406 -2.53 6.86 -2.89
C LEU A 406 -1.20 6.74 -3.62
N PHE A 407 -0.24 7.61 -3.29
CA PHE A 407 1.11 7.61 -3.89
C PHE A 407 1.96 6.43 -3.42
N PHE A 408 1.62 5.82 -2.29
CA PHE A 408 2.34 4.66 -1.76
C PHE A 408 1.86 3.36 -2.40
N ASN A 409 0.54 3.25 -2.68
CA ASN A 409 -0.08 2.06 -3.24
C ASN A 409 0.01 2.01 -4.77
N TYR A 410 -0.14 3.16 -5.45
CA TYR A 410 -0.24 3.23 -6.91
C TYR A 410 0.94 3.98 -7.55
N SER A 411 1.41 3.46 -8.68
CA SER A 411 2.40 4.15 -9.52
C SER A 411 1.81 5.41 -10.16
N VAL A 412 2.66 6.32 -10.62
CA VAL A 412 2.21 7.55 -11.30
C VAL A 412 1.40 7.24 -12.56
N ASP A 413 1.77 6.18 -13.29
CA ASP A 413 1.02 5.75 -14.47
C ASP A 413 -0.34 5.16 -14.10
N GLN A 414 -0.43 4.41 -13.00
CA GLN A 414 -1.70 3.94 -12.45
C GLN A 414 -2.58 5.12 -12.01
N ILE A 415 -2.03 6.10 -11.30
CA ILE A 415 -2.78 7.30 -10.88
C ILE A 415 -3.25 8.10 -12.10
N ARG A 416 -2.40 8.25 -13.13
CA ARG A 416 -2.79 8.90 -14.40
C ARG A 416 -3.91 8.11 -15.09
N SER A 417 -3.83 6.78 -15.11
CA SER A 417 -4.89 5.94 -15.65
C SER A 417 -6.19 6.10 -14.86
N VAL A 418 -6.15 6.12 -13.53
CA VAL A 418 -7.28 6.40 -12.62
C VAL A 418 -7.91 7.76 -12.93
N GLN A 419 -7.11 8.80 -13.14
CA GLN A 419 -7.62 10.13 -13.48
C GLN A 419 -8.29 10.17 -14.85
N GLU A 420 -7.73 9.47 -15.84
CA GLU A 420 -8.36 9.36 -17.16
C GLU A 420 -9.62 8.50 -17.08
N ILE A 421 -9.63 7.37 -16.34
CA ILE A 421 -10.81 6.55 -16.04
C ILE A 421 -11.89 7.37 -15.33
N ALA A 422 -11.55 8.18 -14.33
CA ALA A 422 -12.52 9.00 -13.61
C ALA A 422 -13.25 9.99 -14.54
N LYS A 423 -12.55 10.48 -15.57
CA LYS A 423 -13.13 11.36 -16.60
C LYS A 423 -13.87 10.57 -17.67
N LEU A 424 -13.47 9.33 -17.93
CA LEU A 424 -14.11 8.42 -18.86
C LEU A 424 -15.28 7.72 -18.16
N ARG A 425 -16.52 8.09 -18.48
CA ARG A 425 -17.69 7.34 -18.01
C ARG A 425 -17.75 5.98 -18.72
N MET A 426 -17.00 5.02 -18.18
CA MET A 426 -16.95 3.64 -18.64
C MET A 426 -17.73 2.74 -17.71
N VAL A 427 -18.79 2.14 -18.25
CA VAL A 427 -19.62 1.19 -17.52
C VAL A 427 -19.73 -0.05 -18.39
N ALA A 428 -19.18 -1.15 -17.89
CA ALA A 428 -19.37 -2.48 -18.46
C ALA A 428 -20.50 -3.16 -17.70
N GLN A 429 -21.62 -3.44 -18.38
CA GLN A 429 -22.77 -4.12 -17.79
C GLN A 429 -23.08 -5.39 -18.58
N PRO A 430 -23.41 -6.51 -17.91
CA PRO A 430 -23.97 -7.65 -18.62
C PRO A 430 -25.25 -7.20 -19.33
N TYR A 431 -25.40 -7.61 -20.58
CA TYR A 431 -26.56 -7.28 -21.40
C TYR A 431 -27.07 -8.54 -22.11
N TYR A 432 -28.40 -8.67 -22.18
CA TYR A 432 -29.09 -9.78 -22.81
C TYR A 432 -29.99 -9.24 -23.93
N PHE A 433 -30.07 -9.96 -25.04
CA PHE A 433 -31.07 -9.68 -26.06
C PHE A 433 -31.67 -10.98 -26.59
N TYR A 434 -32.92 -10.88 -27.07
CA TYR A 434 -33.71 -11.99 -27.55
C TYR A 434 -33.74 -12.01 -29.09
N GLY A 435 -33.56 -13.20 -29.68
CA GLY A 435 -33.50 -13.45 -31.13
C GLY A 435 -33.34 -14.94 -31.44
N LYS A 436 -33.11 -15.33 -32.70
CA LYS A 436 -32.97 -16.75 -33.13
C LYS A 436 -31.82 -17.53 -32.46
N SER A 437 -31.00 -16.87 -31.66
CA SER A 437 -29.95 -17.48 -30.83
C SER A 437 -29.85 -16.65 -29.54
N PHE A 438 -30.09 -17.25 -28.38
CA PHE A 438 -29.86 -16.56 -27.09
C PHE A 438 -28.42 -16.04 -27.05
N THR A 439 -28.27 -14.72 -26.93
CA THR A 439 -26.97 -14.05 -26.99
C THR A 439 -26.81 -13.22 -25.73
N TRP A 440 -25.74 -13.48 -24.97
CA TRP A 440 -25.34 -12.68 -23.81
C TRP A 440 -24.08 -11.89 -24.15
N GLY A 441 -23.86 -10.78 -23.46
CA GLY A 441 -22.74 -9.91 -23.79
C GLY A 441 -22.41 -8.89 -22.72
N VAL A 442 -21.40 -8.08 -23.01
CA VAL A 442 -21.02 -6.92 -22.19
C VAL A 442 -21.29 -5.65 -22.97
N ARG A 443 -22.17 -4.81 -22.42
CA ARG A 443 -22.37 -3.44 -22.91
C ARG A 443 -21.37 -2.52 -22.23
N LEU A 444 -20.44 -2.00 -23.01
CA LEU A 444 -19.51 -0.94 -22.65
C LEU A 444 -20.09 0.40 -23.05
N LYS A 445 -20.61 1.16 -22.07
CA LYS A 445 -20.89 2.59 -22.25
C LYS A 445 -19.57 3.34 -22.09
N TYR A 446 -19.27 4.29 -22.97
CA TYR A 446 -18.04 5.06 -22.99
C TYR A 446 -18.32 6.51 -23.40
N SER A 447 -17.68 7.48 -22.75
CA SER A 447 -17.72 8.89 -23.14
C SER A 447 -16.31 9.40 -23.47
N PRO A 448 -15.98 9.62 -24.76
CA PRO A 448 -14.64 10.08 -25.16
C PRO A 448 -14.32 11.49 -24.64
N LEU A 449 -13.03 11.75 -24.40
CA LEU A 449 -12.52 13.09 -24.09
C LEU A 449 -12.37 13.94 -25.37
N SER A 450 -12.20 13.31 -26.53
CA SER A 450 -12.08 13.92 -27.85
C SER A 450 -12.60 12.99 -28.96
N ILE A 451 -13.07 13.59 -30.05
CA ILE A 451 -13.58 12.90 -31.26
C ILE A 451 -12.48 12.03 -31.93
N LYS A 452 -11.21 12.34 -31.70
CA LYS A 452 -10.06 11.60 -32.27
C LYS A 452 -9.59 10.43 -31.41
N ASP A 453 -10.24 10.20 -30.27
CA ASP A 453 -9.84 9.13 -29.35
C ASP A 453 -10.39 7.78 -29.80
N LYS A 454 -9.57 6.74 -29.64
CA LYS A 454 -9.95 5.35 -29.98
C LYS A 454 -9.72 4.43 -28.80
N ILE A 455 -10.44 3.32 -28.77
CA ILE A 455 -10.27 2.27 -27.78
C ILE A 455 -9.95 0.95 -28.48
N ASP A 456 -8.98 0.23 -27.93
CA ASP A 456 -8.80 -1.20 -28.19
C ASP A 456 -9.30 -1.98 -26.97
N VAL A 457 -9.89 -3.14 -27.20
CA VAL A 457 -10.45 -4.02 -26.17
C VAL A 457 -9.75 -5.37 -26.27
N ASP A 458 -9.13 -5.79 -25.18
CA ASP A 458 -8.73 -7.16 -24.95
C ASP A 458 -9.62 -7.75 -23.85
N LEU A 459 -9.77 -9.06 -23.83
CA LEU A 459 -10.52 -9.79 -22.82
C LEU A 459 -9.78 -11.05 -22.41
N ARG A 460 -9.99 -11.46 -21.16
CA ARG A 460 -9.51 -12.75 -20.64
C ARG A 460 -10.48 -13.35 -19.64
N THR A 461 -10.47 -14.67 -19.55
CA THR A 461 -11.01 -15.39 -18.40
C THR A 461 -10.00 -15.34 -17.26
N LYS A 462 -10.46 -15.39 -16.01
CA LYS A 462 -9.58 -15.38 -14.84
C LYS A 462 -8.64 -16.60 -14.85
N GLY A 463 -7.34 -16.37 -15.04
CA GLY A 463 -6.31 -17.41 -15.12
C GLY A 463 -5.78 -17.70 -16.53
N GLU A 464 -6.38 -17.10 -17.56
CA GLU A 464 -6.01 -17.30 -18.97
C GLU A 464 -5.24 -16.10 -19.56
N GLY A 465 -4.68 -16.31 -20.75
CA GLY A 465 -4.02 -15.27 -21.55
C GLY A 465 -4.99 -14.20 -22.05
N TRP A 466 -4.46 -13.03 -22.42
CA TRP A 466 -5.25 -11.96 -23.01
C TRP A 466 -5.54 -12.23 -24.48
N VAL A 467 -6.79 -12.11 -24.86
CA VAL A 467 -7.24 -12.25 -26.24
C VAL A 467 -7.76 -10.91 -26.73
N HIS A 468 -7.26 -10.50 -27.89
CA HIS A 468 -7.68 -9.26 -28.51
C HIS A 468 -9.11 -9.38 -29.04
N TYR A 469 -9.98 -8.42 -28.73
CA TYR A 469 -11.39 -8.43 -29.13
C TYR A 469 -11.74 -7.39 -30.16
N ALA A 470 -11.17 -6.18 -30.08
CA ALA A 470 -11.43 -5.15 -31.07
C ALA A 470 -10.38 -4.04 -30.98
N GLN A 471 -10.08 -3.42 -32.12
CA GLN A 471 -9.10 -2.35 -32.25
C GLN A 471 -9.69 -1.13 -32.93
N ASN A 472 -9.14 0.04 -32.61
CA ASN A 472 -9.46 1.32 -33.25
C ASN A 472 -10.95 1.70 -33.23
N ILE A 473 -11.67 1.29 -32.18
CA ILE A 473 -13.11 1.52 -32.09
C ILE A 473 -13.36 3.02 -31.98
N THR A 474 -14.10 3.54 -32.95
CA THR A 474 -14.46 4.95 -33.04
C THR A 474 -15.87 5.10 -32.46
N THR A 475 -15.96 5.58 -31.23
CA THR A 475 -17.20 5.51 -30.43
C THR A 475 -18.06 6.76 -30.60
N ARG A 476 -18.56 7.00 -31.83
CA ARG A 476 -19.57 8.05 -32.06
C ARG A 476 -20.85 7.81 -31.25
N ASP A 477 -21.21 6.55 -31.02
CA ASP A 477 -22.48 6.16 -30.39
C ASP A 477 -22.41 5.99 -28.87
N LYS A 478 -21.27 6.27 -28.23
CA LYS A 478 -21.06 6.15 -26.76
C LYS A 478 -21.34 4.76 -26.16
N VAL A 479 -21.64 3.75 -26.98
CA VAL A 479 -21.98 2.39 -26.58
C VAL A 479 -21.28 1.42 -27.52
N LEU A 480 -20.57 0.46 -26.94
CA LEU A 480 -19.97 -0.69 -27.61
C LEU A 480 -20.55 -1.94 -26.96
N ASN A 481 -21.02 -2.89 -27.74
CA ASN A 481 -21.50 -4.16 -27.23
C ASN A 481 -20.54 -5.27 -27.66
N ILE A 482 -20.19 -6.14 -26.72
CA ILE A 482 -19.36 -7.33 -26.89
C ILE A 482 -20.29 -8.53 -26.71
N TYR A 483 -20.37 -9.45 -27.67
CA TYR A 483 -21.39 -10.52 -27.67
C TYR A 483 -20.79 -11.94 -27.63
N GLY A 484 -21.59 -12.89 -27.12
CA GLY A 484 -21.35 -14.34 -27.14
C GLY A 484 -22.55 -15.10 -27.72
N ILE A 485 -22.34 -15.96 -28.73
CA ILE A 485 -23.41 -16.74 -29.38
C ILE A 485 -23.54 -18.13 -28.75
N LYS A 486 -24.75 -18.54 -28.38
CA LYS A 486 -25.07 -19.95 -28.12
C LYS A 486 -25.44 -20.64 -29.45
N ASN A 487 -24.46 -21.22 -30.15
CA ASN A 487 -24.76 -22.19 -31.19
C ASN A 487 -23.97 -23.48 -30.98
N LYS A 488 -24.70 -24.61 -30.94
CA LYS A 488 -24.15 -25.96 -30.90
C LYS A 488 -23.46 -26.26 -32.24
N ALA A 489 -22.20 -25.82 -32.43
CA ALA A 489 -21.27 -26.37 -33.44
C ALA A 489 -19.92 -25.64 -33.47
N VAL A 490 -19.28 -25.32 -32.34
CA VAL A 490 -17.81 -25.12 -32.32
C VAL A 490 -17.30 -25.54 -30.94
N VAL A 491 -17.09 -26.84 -30.78
CA VAL A 491 -16.17 -27.37 -29.76
C VAL A 491 -14.82 -27.40 -30.46
N ASN A 492 -13.95 -26.46 -30.09
CA ASN A 492 -12.50 -26.37 -30.38
C ASN A 492 -12.14 -24.95 -30.84
N SER A 493 -11.92 -24.08 -29.86
CA SER A 493 -10.78 -23.15 -29.81
C SER A 493 -11.08 -22.01 -28.84
N GLU A 494 -10.02 -21.68 -28.10
CA GLU A 494 -9.75 -20.42 -27.42
C GLU A 494 -10.57 -19.25 -27.98
N ILE A 495 -11.37 -18.63 -27.10
CA ILE A 495 -11.87 -17.26 -27.19
C ILE A 495 -11.93 -16.71 -28.63
N SER A 496 -12.92 -17.15 -29.40
CA SER A 496 -13.26 -16.49 -30.65
C SER A 496 -14.02 -15.20 -30.36
N TYR A 497 -13.81 -14.17 -31.19
CA TYR A 497 -14.42 -12.83 -31.18
C TYR A 497 -15.96 -12.78 -31.02
N ASN A 498 -16.64 -13.92 -31.04
CA ASN A 498 -18.10 -14.04 -31.02
C ASN A 498 -18.66 -14.95 -29.92
N ASN A 499 -17.86 -15.56 -29.05
CA ASN A 499 -18.32 -16.63 -28.13
C ASN A 499 -17.86 -16.46 -26.68
N LEU A 500 -18.25 -15.37 -26.01
CA LEU A 500 -18.17 -15.32 -24.55
C LEU A 500 -19.10 -16.40 -23.95
N ALA A 501 -18.68 -17.10 -22.91
CA ALA A 501 -19.51 -17.98 -22.10
C ALA A 501 -20.02 -17.23 -20.85
N PRO A 502 -20.97 -17.77 -20.07
CA PRO A 502 -21.20 -17.27 -18.71
C PRO A 502 -19.94 -17.48 -17.86
N GLY A 503 -19.56 -16.49 -17.05
CA GLY A 503 -18.31 -16.54 -16.31
C GLY A 503 -17.77 -15.19 -15.88
N GLN A 504 -16.60 -15.21 -15.24
CA GLN A 504 -15.85 -14.01 -14.85
C GLN A 504 -14.83 -13.63 -15.91
N TYR A 505 -14.97 -12.43 -16.45
CA TYR A 505 -14.10 -11.85 -17.46
C TYR A 505 -13.39 -10.62 -16.91
N GLU A 506 -12.19 -10.37 -17.42
CA GLU A 506 -11.53 -9.09 -17.30
C GLU A 506 -11.39 -8.47 -18.68
N LEU A 507 -11.88 -7.23 -18.83
CA LEU A 507 -11.74 -6.43 -20.05
C LEU A 507 -10.59 -5.46 -19.88
N ARG A 508 -9.58 -5.51 -20.74
CA ARG A 508 -8.50 -4.53 -20.79
C ARG A 508 -8.74 -3.60 -21.95
N LEU A 509 -8.94 -2.33 -21.64
CA LEU A 509 -9.14 -1.28 -22.63
C LEU A 509 -7.83 -0.50 -22.81
N HIS A 510 -7.35 -0.39 -24.04
CA HIS A 510 -6.21 0.48 -24.38
C HIS A 510 -6.75 1.75 -25.00
N TYR A 511 -6.55 2.87 -24.32
CA TYR A 511 -7.02 4.16 -24.78
C TYR A 511 -5.96 4.89 -25.64
N ARG A 512 -6.32 5.22 -26.88
CA ARG A 512 -5.48 5.96 -27.83
C ARG A 512 -5.95 7.41 -27.94
N LYS A 513 -5.08 8.35 -27.56
CA LYS A 513 -5.36 9.80 -27.68
C LYS A 513 -4.74 10.34 -28.96
N GLY A 514 -5.56 10.83 -29.89
CA GLY A 514 -5.09 11.42 -31.14
C GLY A 514 -4.26 10.47 -32.02
N GLY A 515 -4.67 9.19 -32.08
CA GLY A 515 -4.02 8.16 -32.92
C GLY A 515 -2.73 7.55 -32.35
N LYS A 516 -2.13 8.12 -31.30
CA LYS A 516 -1.01 7.50 -30.57
C LYS A 516 -1.53 6.63 -29.44
N LEU A 517 -1.07 5.37 -29.40
CA LEU A 517 -1.29 4.45 -28.28
C LEU A 517 -0.62 5.05 -27.05
N LYS A 518 -1.40 5.63 -26.14
CA LYS A 518 -0.91 5.92 -24.78
C LYS A 518 -1.18 4.67 -23.97
N ALA A 519 -0.22 4.24 -23.16
CA ALA A 519 -0.30 3.06 -22.31
C ALA A 519 -1.29 3.21 -21.14
N CYS A 520 -2.47 3.82 -21.37
CA CYS A 520 -3.56 3.79 -20.40
C CYS A 520 -4.30 2.47 -20.63
N ARG A 521 -4.00 1.49 -19.78
CA ARG A 521 -4.66 0.19 -19.73
C ARG A 521 -5.68 0.23 -18.61
N ILE A 522 -6.94 0.01 -18.94
CA ILE A 522 -8.04 0.02 -17.98
C ILE A 522 -8.57 -1.39 -17.90
N ILE A 523 -8.45 -2.04 -16.74
CA ILE A 523 -8.98 -3.38 -16.53
C ILE A 523 -10.33 -3.27 -15.81
N ILE A 524 -11.39 -3.79 -16.43
CA ILE A 524 -12.75 -3.80 -15.88
C ILE A 524 -13.18 -5.26 -15.72
N PRO A 525 -13.40 -5.75 -14.49
CA PRO A 525 -13.97 -7.07 -14.31
C PRO A 525 -15.46 -7.05 -14.63
N VAL A 526 -15.93 -8.09 -15.30
CA VAL A 526 -17.35 -8.27 -15.65
C VAL A 526 -17.73 -9.71 -15.39
N THR A 527 -18.84 -9.91 -14.67
CA THR A 527 -19.42 -11.23 -14.50
C THR A 527 -20.63 -11.35 -15.40
N ILE A 528 -20.64 -12.36 -16.26
CA ILE A 528 -21.80 -12.76 -17.05
C ILE A 528 -22.51 -13.86 -16.27
N PRO A 529 -23.70 -13.61 -15.69
CA PRO A 529 -24.40 -14.62 -14.92
C PRO A 529 -24.78 -15.84 -15.78
N ASP A 530 -24.60 -17.03 -15.20
CA ASP A 530 -25.01 -18.29 -15.80
C ASP A 530 -26.49 -18.57 -15.51
N TYR A 531 -27.33 -18.34 -16.52
CA TYR A 531 -28.75 -18.68 -16.47
C TYR A 531 -29.04 -20.09 -17.00
N SER A 532 -28.03 -20.94 -17.23
CA SER A 532 -28.20 -22.33 -17.71
C SER A 532 -29.07 -23.19 -16.79
N LYS A 533 -29.07 -22.95 -15.47
CA LYS A 533 -29.96 -23.62 -14.51
C LYS A 533 -31.44 -23.24 -14.65
N HIS A 534 -31.75 -22.20 -15.42
CA HIS A 534 -33.10 -21.76 -15.73
C HIS A 534 -33.56 -22.20 -17.13
N ALA A 535 -32.78 -23.04 -17.82
CA ALA A 535 -33.00 -23.45 -19.21
C ALA A 535 -34.19 -24.41 -19.43
N ASN A 536 -34.89 -24.84 -18.37
CA ASN A 536 -36.14 -25.60 -18.47
C ASN A 536 -37.39 -24.70 -18.43
N LEU A 537 -37.21 -23.38 -18.42
CA LEU A 537 -38.32 -22.45 -18.54
C LEU A 537 -38.56 -22.15 -20.03
N ASN A 538 -39.80 -22.34 -20.47
CA ASN A 538 -40.23 -21.93 -21.81
C ASN A 538 -39.95 -20.44 -22.02
N ALA A 539 -39.74 -20.03 -23.27
CA ALA A 539 -39.40 -18.66 -23.63
C ALA A 539 -40.34 -17.61 -22.99
N ASP A 540 -41.62 -17.95 -22.84
CA ASP A 540 -42.66 -17.10 -22.25
C ASP A 540 -42.48 -16.86 -20.74
N ASP A 541 -41.94 -17.84 -19.99
CA ASP A 541 -41.67 -17.69 -18.55
C ASP A 541 -40.42 -16.83 -18.28
N LEU A 542 -39.47 -16.85 -19.21
CA LEU A 542 -38.31 -15.98 -19.21
C LEU A 542 -38.68 -14.56 -19.65
N GLU A 543 -39.64 -14.39 -20.57
CA GLU A 543 -40.22 -13.10 -20.93
C GLU A 543 -40.97 -12.48 -19.73
N ALA A 544 -41.76 -13.27 -19.00
CA ALA A 544 -42.44 -12.82 -17.79
C ALA A 544 -41.45 -12.37 -16.68
N LYS A 545 -40.28 -13.00 -16.56
CA LYS A 545 -39.24 -12.60 -15.60
C LYS A 545 -38.33 -11.48 -16.11
N ALA A 546 -38.01 -11.45 -17.40
CA ALA A 546 -37.26 -10.35 -18.01
C ALA A 546 -38.09 -9.06 -18.02
N CYS A 547 -39.41 -9.15 -18.22
CA CYS A 547 -40.35 -8.04 -18.02
C CYS A 547 -40.45 -7.62 -16.54
N ARG A 548 -40.45 -8.57 -15.58
CA ARG A 548 -40.35 -8.22 -14.14
C ARG A 548 -39.01 -7.61 -13.74
N ILE A 549 -37.93 -7.87 -14.48
CA ILE A 549 -36.63 -7.20 -14.28
C ILE A 549 -36.60 -5.85 -15.04
N ALA A 550 -37.38 -5.71 -16.12
CA ALA A 550 -37.62 -4.46 -16.83
C ALA A 550 -38.51 -3.47 -16.05
N ASP A 551 -39.22 -3.93 -15.01
CA ASP A 551 -39.85 -3.05 -14.01
C ASP A 551 -38.82 -2.19 -13.24
N ALA A 552 -37.51 -2.43 -13.41
CA ALA A 552 -36.43 -1.54 -12.99
C ALA A 552 -35.96 -0.58 -14.10
N GLY A 553 -36.90 0.16 -14.73
CA GLY A 553 -36.70 1.60 -14.97
C GLY A 553 -36.21 2.13 -16.32
N TRP A 554 -36.68 1.65 -17.49
CA TRP A 554 -36.47 2.37 -18.77
C TRP A 554 -37.72 2.36 -19.67
N GLY A 555 -38.14 3.54 -20.15
CA GLY A 555 -39.22 3.74 -21.14
C GLY A 555 -38.75 4.51 -22.39
N ILE A 556 -39.53 4.46 -23.47
CA ILE A 556 -39.22 5.12 -24.76
C ILE A 556 -39.69 6.59 -24.70
N LYS A 557 -38.78 7.56 -24.91
CA LYS A 557 -39.10 9.00 -24.96
C LYS A 557 -39.11 9.51 -26.39
N LEU A 558 -40.29 9.77 -26.93
CA LEU A 558 -40.49 10.34 -28.28
C LEU A 558 -40.63 11.87 -28.18
N LYS A 559 -39.92 12.62 -29.02
CA LYS A 559 -40.02 14.08 -29.12
C LYS A 559 -40.59 14.43 -30.49
N TYR A 560 -41.79 14.99 -30.53
CA TYR A 560 -42.48 15.39 -31.76
C TYR A 560 -42.99 16.83 -31.63
N HIS A 561 -43.19 17.51 -32.76
CA HIS A 561 -43.78 18.85 -32.80
C HIS A 561 -45.25 18.73 -33.22
N PRO A 562 -46.21 18.92 -32.31
CA PRO A 562 -47.62 18.84 -32.67
C PRO A 562 -48.00 20.00 -33.61
N PRO A 563 -48.83 19.76 -34.63
CA PRO A 563 -49.27 20.79 -35.57
C PRO A 563 -50.16 21.86 -34.92
N SER A 564 -50.79 21.57 -33.77
CA SER A 564 -51.55 22.55 -32.98
C SER A 564 -51.52 22.25 -31.47
N ARG A 565 -51.94 23.22 -30.66
CA ARG A 565 -52.02 23.06 -29.19
C ARG A 565 -53.23 22.19 -28.84
N GLY A 566 -53.00 21.05 -28.19
CA GLY A 566 -54.05 20.11 -27.78
C GLY A 566 -54.16 18.83 -28.62
N THR A 567 -53.28 18.62 -29.60
CA THR A 567 -53.24 17.39 -30.40
C THR A 567 -52.92 16.17 -29.52
N LYS A 568 -53.84 15.19 -29.51
CA LYS A 568 -53.60 13.86 -28.91
C LYS A 568 -52.85 12.98 -29.91
N VAL A 569 -51.89 12.21 -29.43
CA VAL A 569 -51.10 11.29 -30.26
C VAL A 569 -51.28 9.87 -29.74
N ASP A 570 -51.85 9.03 -30.60
CA ASP A 570 -51.89 7.59 -30.39
C ASP A 570 -50.58 6.98 -30.87
N ILE A 571 -49.97 6.14 -30.04
CA ILE A 571 -48.72 5.46 -30.37
C ILE A 571 -49.08 4.03 -30.75
N GLU A 572 -48.85 3.65 -32.00
CA GLU A 572 -48.92 2.26 -32.42
C GLU A 572 -47.53 1.71 -32.61
N TYR A 573 -47.30 0.49 -32.15
CA TYR A 573 -46.07 -0.24 -32.38
C TYR A 573 -46.38 -1.61 -32.96
N ARG A 574 -45.51 -2.05 -33.87
CA ARG A 574 -45.58 -3.39 -34.43
C ARG A 574 -44.32 -4.14 -34.01
N PRO A 575 -44.44 -5.16 -33.16
CA PRO A 575 -43.32 -6.03 -32.83
C PRO A 575 -42.74 -6.64 -34.11
N LEU A 576 -41.41 -6.64 -34.21
CA LEU A 576 -40.73 -7.21 -35.37
C LEU A 576 -41.04 -8.70 -35.50
N GLY A 577 -41.69 -9.08 -36.62
CA GLY A 577 -42.17 -10.43 -36.90
C GLY A 577 -43.69 -10.62 -36.84
N SER A 578 -44.43 -9.66 -36.26
CA SER A 578 -45.89 -9.66 -36.27
C SER A 578 -46.46 -8.98 -37.53
N LYS A 579 -47.57 -9.50 -38.06
CA LYS A 579 -48.36 -8.80 -39.10
C LYS A 579 -49.32 -7.76 -38.52
N LEU A 580 -49.53 -7.76 -37.20
CA LEU A 580 -50.54 -6.94 -36.52
C LEU A 580 -49.90 -5.78 -35.75
N TRP A 581 -50.51 -4.60 -35.88
CA TRP A 581 -50.13 -3.39 -35.14
C TRP A 581 -50.84 -3.36 -33.78
N VAL A 582 -50.12 -2.92 -32.74
CA VAL A 582 -50.63 -2.79 -31.37
C VAL A 582 -50.70 -1.31 -31.00
N ARG A 583 -51.88 -0.84 -30.57
CA ARG A 583 -52.10 0.55 -30.15
C ARG A 583 -51.90 0.72 -28.64
N TYR A 584 -50.98 1.61 -28.28
CA TYR A 584 -50.79 2.06 -26.90
C TYR A 584 -51.81 3.16 -26.58
N GLN A 585 -52.78 2.85 -25.72
CA GLN A 585 -53.71 3.85 -25.22
C GLN A 585 -53.15 4.55 -23.98
N HIS A 586 -53.07 5.87 -24.04
CA HIS A 586 -52.59 6.71 -22.94
C HIS A 586 -53.54 6.64 -21.74
N GLN A 587 -53.21 5.85 -20.72
CA GLN A 587 -53.92 5.89 -19.44
C GLN A 587 -53.33 6.97 -18.51
N GLN A 588 -54.20 7.79 -17.93
CA GLN A 588 -53.83 8.85 -17.00
C GLN A 588 -53.11 8.29 -15.76
N PRO A 589 -52.22 9.09 -15.12
CA PRO A 589 -51.47 8.63 -13.95
C PRO A 589 -52.40 8.41 -12.76
N GLY A 590 -52.52 7.17 -12.26
CA GLY A 590 -53.05 6.93 -10.92
C GLY A 590 -53.90 5.68 -10.66
N ARG A 591 -54.30 4.87 -11.65
CA ARG A 591 -55.04 3.63 -11.36
C ARG A 591 -54.64 2.48 -12.29
N TYR A 592 -54.11 1.41 -11.70
CA TYR A 592 -53.85 0.15 -12.39
C TYR A 592 -55.13 -0.68 -12.50
N GLN A 593 -55.35 -1.31 -13.65
CA GLN A 593 -56.13 -2.56 -13.73
C GLN A 593 -55.71 -3.35 -14.97
N ILE A 594 -55.19 -4.56 -14.76
CA ILE A 594 -54.93 -5.52 -15.83
C ILE A 594 -56.29 -6.06 -16.28
N THR A 595 -56.68 -5.82 -17.53
CA THR A 595 -58.03 -6.21 -17.98
C THR A 595 -58.09 -7.52 -18.72
N HIS A 596 -57.20 -7.90 -19.64
CA HIS A 596 -57.23 -9.26 -20.19
C HIS A 596 -55.92 -9.70 -20.83
N ILE A 597 -55.51 -10.93 -20.54
CA ILE A 597 -54.55 -11.73 -21.30
C ILE A 597 -55.37 -12.68 -22.17
N VAL A 598 -55.17 -12.70 -23.49
CA VAL A 598 -55.68 -13.80 -24.33
C VAL A 598 -54.69 -14.14 -25.46
N LYS A 599 -54.12 -15.34 -25.28
CA LYS A 599 -53.32 -16.27 -26.12
C LYS A 599 -52.25 -15.72 -27.08
#